data_AF-V6LF11-F1
#
_entry.id   AF-V6LF11-F1
#
_cell.length_a   1.000
_cell.length_b   1.000
_cell.length_c   1.000
_cell.angle_alpha   90.00
_cell.angle_beta   90.00
_cell.angle_gamma   90.00
#
_symmetry.space_group_name_H-M   'P 1'
#
loop_
_entity.id
_entity.type
_entity.pdbx_description
1 polymer ?
#
loop_
_entity_poly.entity_id
_entity_poly.type
_entity_poly.pdbx_seq_one_letter_code
_entity_poly.pdbx_strand_id
1 'polypeptide(L)'
;MNQICDNICKDCTGSCATCKEAVDKCTTCKSGFILAGDKCEACPKDCANCDDDKAICKLCNDNFFTEDNTCTKCDGNTTKQCKCGEAVNCATCEASNKEKCETCITGYKNGIDDTCSTCNDGYLMVKMICTKCESNCATCHESLEKCDTCANSYTMSINQTCEKNCSTALVNGNACIGTDSSACGSKGQITECKCANAKNCLICNDSNTTCGSCLPGYKFESDKCEKCEDGYSKTGDFCFIPRKEAGNLSGGAVTGIVISVLVVVGAVGGGLAYYFIKKGKK
;
A
#
# COMPACT_ATOMS: atom_id res chain seq x y z
N MET A 1 -0.27 13.00 -40.87
CA MET A 1 0.03 11.64 -41.37
C MET A 1 1.54 11.45 -41.33
N ASN A 2 2.04 10.23 -41.11
CA ASN A 2 3.48 9.91 -41.14
C ASN A 2 4.03 9.80 -42.58
N GLN A 3 3.16 9.93 -43.58
CA GLN A 3 3.45 9.90 -45.00
C GLN A 3 2.65 10.98 -45.73
N ILE A 4 3.16 11.43 -46.86
CA ILE A 4 2.43 12.22 -47.86
C ILE A 4 2.21 11.32 -49.08
N CYS A 5 0.95 11.15 -49.50
CA CYS A 5 0.56 10.26 -50.59
C CYS A 5 -0.15 11.06 -51.68
N ASP A 6 0.48 11.16 -52.86
CA ASP A 6 -0.19 11.56 -54.10
C ASP A 6 -0.45 10.29 -54.95
N ASN A 7 0.50 9.89 -55.82
CA ASN A 7 0.48 8.59 -56.53
C ASN A 7 1.42 7.53 -55.89
N ILE A 8 2.42 7.98 -55.12
CA ILE A 8 3.35 7.15 -54.36
C ILE A 8 3.47 7.80 -52.98
N CYS A 9 3.35 7.01 -51.92
CA CYS A 9 3.51 7.50 -50.56
C CYS A 9 4.99 7.67 -50.21
N LYS A 10 5.33 8.79 -49.57
CA LYS A 10 6.67 9.06 -49.05
C LYS A 10 6.59 9.32 -47.55
N ASP A 11 7.44 8.64 -46.79
CA ASP A 11 7.60 8.85 -45.35
C ASP A 11 8.12 10.25 -45.04
N CYS A 12 7.64 10.81 -43.93
CA CYS A 12 8.24 12.00 -43.36
C CYS A 12 9.70 11.74 -42.98
N THR A 13 10.58 12.70 -43.24
CA THR A 13 12.02 12.57 -43.04
C THR A 13 12.48 13.29 -41.76
N GLY A 14 13.71 12.99 -41.34
CA GLY A 14 14.32 13.60 -40.15
C GLY A 14 13.57 13.27 -38.86
N SER A 15 13.30 14.30 -38.05
CA SER A 15 12.66 14.19 -36.73
C SER A 15 11.14 14.39 -36.77
N CYS A 16 10.51 14.50 -37.95
CA CYS A 16 9.07 14.61 -38.07
C CYS A 16 8.38 13.28 -37.71
N ALA A 17 7.41 13.31 -36.78
CA ALA A 17 6.48 12.19 -36.59
C ALA A 17 5.35 12.25 -37.62
N THR A 18 4.90 13.46 -37.94
CA THR A 18 3.97 13.71 -39.04
C THR A 18 4.39 14.96 -39.81
N CYS A 19 4.07 15.01 -41.09
CA CYS A 19 4.45 16.08 -42.00
C CYS A 19 3.30 16.44 -42.95
N LYS A 20 3.37 17.64 -43.52
CA LYS A 20 2.40 18.16 -44.48
C LYS A 20 3.13 19.00 -45.53
N GLU A 21 2.62 19.02 -46.76
CA GLU A 21 3.14 19.78 -47.92
C GLU A 21 4.48 19.25 -48.46
N ALA A 22 5.44 18.93 -47.59
CA ALA A 22 6.69 18.27 -47.92
C ALA A 22 7.10 17.29 -46.81
N VAL A 23 7.89 16.28 -47.16
CA VAL A 23 8.30 15.21 -46.23
C VAL A 23 9.14 15.71 -45.06
N ASP A 24 9.74 16.90 -45.19
CA ASP A 24 10.57 17.58 -44.18
C ASP A 24 9.84 18.73 -43.45
N LYS A 25 8.60 19.06 -43.85
CA LYS A 25 7.76 20.06 -43.17
C LYS A 25 6.91 19.40 -42.10
N CYS A 26 7.43 19.37 -40.89
CA CYS A 26 6.82 18.70 -39.76
C CYS A 26 5.54 19.41 -39.30
N THR A 27 4.56 18.62 -38.88
CA THR A 27 3.36 19.08 -38.15
C THR A 27 3.33 18.52 -36.72
N THR A 28 4.02 17.41 -36.47
CA THR A 28 4.36 16.93 -35.13
C THR A 28 5.76 16.30 -35.15
N CYS A 29 6.39 16.23 -33.98
CA CYS A 29 7.75 15.73 -33.83
C CYS A 29 7.79 14.34 -33.19
N LYS A 30 8.83 13.57 -33.51
CA LYS A 30 9.17 12.33 -32.81
C LYS A 30 9.54 12.64 -31.36
N SER A 31 9.43 11.66 -30.46
CA SER A 31 9.86 11.80 -29.05
C SER A 31 11.30 12.34 -28.96
N GLY A 32 11.55 13.20 -27.99
CA GLY A 32 12.82 13.91 -27.81
C GLY A 32 12.95 15.19 -28.64
N PHE A 33 11.89 15.63 -29.33
CA PHE A 33 11.89 16.85 -30.14
C PHE A 33 10.62 17.69 -29.94
N ILE A 34 10.75 19.01 -30.08
CA ILE A 34 9.65 19.98 -30.07
C ILE A 34 9.52 20.69 -31.41
N LEU A 35 8.28 21.03 -31.79
CA LEU A 35 7.98 21.72 -33.03
C LEU A 35 8.31 23.22 -32.94
N ALA A 36 9.28 23.68 -33.73
CA ALA A 36 9.62 25.08 -33.92
C ALA A 36 9.31 25.47 -35.38
N GLY A 37 8.12 26.03 -35.60
CA GLY A 37 7.61 26.29 -36.95
C GLY A 37 7.23 25.00 -37.68
N ASP A 38 7.89 24.69 -38.79
CA ASP A 38 7.74 23.44 -39.55
C ASP A 38 8.92 22.47 -39.34
N LYS A 39 9.76 22.71 -38.33
CA LYS A 39 10.93 21.89 -38.00
C LYS A 39 10.85 21.38 -36.57
N CYS A 40 11.56 20.30 -36.32
CA CYS A 40 11.66 19.69 -35.00
C CYS A 40 13.05 19.94 -34.41
N GLU A 41 13.11 20.63 -33.27
CA GLU A 41 14.34 20.88 -32.51
C GLU A 41 14.49 19.88 -31.37
N ALA A 42 15.71 19.45 -31.09
CA ALA A 42 15.98 18.47 -30.04
C ALA A 42 15.73 19.08 -28.64
N CYS A 43 15.08 18.30 -27.79
CA CYS A 43 14.94 18.59 -26.36
C CYS A 43 16.30 18.48 -25.64
N PRO A 44 16.38 18.93 -24.37
CA PRO A 44 17.58 18.79 -23.55
C PRO A 44 18.00 17.32 -23.41
N LYS A 45 19.25 17.10 -23.04
CA LYS A 45 19.79 15.75 -22.86
C LYS A 45 18.92 14.95 -21.88
N ASP A 46 18.72 13.67 -22.18
CA ASP A 46 17.96 12.71 -21.37
C ASP A 46 16.45 13.02 -21.22
N CYS A 47 15.95 13.99 -21.99
CA CYS A 47 14.55 14.36 -22.06
C CYS A 47 13.79 13.61 -23.15
N ALA A 48 12.68 12.95 -22.79
CA ALA A 48 11.76 12.32 -23.72
C ALA A 48 10.79 13.33 -24.35
N ASN A 49 10.42 14.39 -23.62
CA ASN A 49 9.53 15.45 -24.10
C ASN A 49 9.78 16.76 -23.34
N CYS A 50 10.06 17.84 -24.09
CA CYS A 50 10.26 19.18 -23.55
C CYS A 50 8.99 20.03 -23.68
N ASP A 51 8.84 21.03 -22.82
CA ASP A 51 7.66 21.91 -22.79
C ASP A 51 7.75 23.03 -23.85
N ASP A 52 6.78 23.95 -23.87
CA ASP A 52 6.76 25.12 -24.79
C ASP A 52 8.10 25.88 -24.86
N ASP A 53 8.85 25.89 -23.75
CA ASP A 53 10.26 26.24 -23.72
C ASP A 53 11.13 24.98 -23.88
N LYS A 54 11.91 24.92 -24.97
CA LYS A 54 12.85 23.82 -25.25
C LYS A 54 13.92 23.61 -24.18
N ALA A 55 14.12 24.55 -23.26
CA ALA A 55 15.02 24.39 -22.13
C ALA A 55 14.41 23.57 -20.97
N ILE A 56 13.09 23.42 -20.93
CA ILE A 56 12.35 22.79 -19.83
C ILE A 56 11.99 21.36 -20.24
N CYS A 57 12.46 20.37 -19.49
CA CYS A 57 12.04 18.99 -19.70
C CYS A 57 10.77 18.65 -18.90
N LYS A 58 9.73 18.24 -19.62
CA LYS A 58 8.45 17.83 -19.03
C LYS A 58 8.40 16.35 -18.70
N LEU A 59 9.07 15.53 -19.51
CA LEU A 59 9.14 14.09 -19.32
C LEU A 59 10.55 13.60 -19.61
N CYS A 60 11.17 12.95 -18.63
CA CYS A 60 12.48 12.33 -18.80
C CYS A 60 12.40 10.96 -19.47
N ASN A 61 13.49 10.53 -20.11
CA ASN A 61 13.66 9.15 -20.56
C ASN A 61 13.71 8.19 -19.36
N ASP A 62 13.54 6.89 -19.64
CA ASP A 62 13.66 5.87 -18.58
C ASP A 62 15.05 5.92 -17.93
N ASN A 63 15.10 5.61 -16.64
CA ASN A 63 16.26 5.72 -15.75
C ASN A 63 16.64 7.15 -15.34
N PHE A 64 15.71 8.11 -15.47
CA PHE A 64 15.86 9.49 -15.01
C PHE A 64 14.62 9.96 -14.24
N PHE A 65 14.79 10.98 -13.40
CA PHE A 65 13.71 11.71 -12.73
C PHE A 65 13.85 13.20 -12.99
N THR A 66 12.74 13.94 -12.90
CA THR A 66 12.74 15.39 -13.11
C THR A 66 13.15 16.12 -11.84
N GLU A 67 14.13 17.01 -11.96
CA GLU A 67 14.61 17.89 -10.91
C GLU A 67 15.00 19.24 -11.52
N ASP A 68 14.44 20.32 -10.97
CA ASP A 68 14.65 21.68 -11.45
C ASP A 68 14.51 21.84 -12.98
N ASN A 69 13.44 21.23 -13.54
CA ASN A 69 13.13 21.19 -14.99
C ASN A 69 14.15 20.45 -15.87
N THR A 70 15.10 19.73 -15.26
CA THR A 70 16.10 18.90 -15.95
C THR A 70 15.93 17.43 -15.57
N CYS A 71 16.60 16.55 -16.32
CA CYS A 71 16.57 15.11 -16.06
C CYS A 71 17.84 14.68 -15.32
N THR A 72 17.66 14.22 -14.09
CA THR A 72 18.73 13.67 -13.27
C THR A 72 18.67 12.15 -13.30
N LYS A 73 19.83 11.50 -13.44
CA LYS A 73 19.92 10.04 -13.49
C LYS A 73 19.48 9.44 -12.15
N CYS A 74 18.75 8.32 -12.21
CA CYS A 74 18.38 7.58 -11.02
C CYS A 74 19.58 6.83 -10.45
N ASP A 75 20.22 7.40 -9.42
CA ASP A 75 21.33 6.81 -8.70
C ASP A 75 20.96 6.64 -7.20
N GLY A 76 19.92 5.84 -6.93
CA GLY A 76 19.52 5.46 -5.56
C GLY A 76 18.67 6.49 -4.82
N ASN A 77 17.91 7.33 -5.53
CA ASN A 77 17.03 8.32 -4.90
C ASN A 77 15.89 7.65 -4.14
N THR A 78 15.68 8.02 -2.88
CA THR A 78 14.65 7.42 -2.02
C THR A 78 13.36 8.24 -1.93
N THR A 79 13.26 9.37 -2.63
CA THR A 79 12.11 10.30 -2.53
C THR A 79 11.50 10.76 -3.85
N LYS A 80 12.29 10.84 -4.94
CA LYS A 80 11.74 11.15 -6.26
C LYS A 80 11.56 9.85 -7.04
N GLN A 81 10.42 9.75 -7.71
CA GLN A 81 10.12 8.61 -8.56
C GLN A 81 10.95 8.66 -9.83
N CYS A 82 11.73 7.60 -10.05
CA CYS A 82 12.39 7.32 -11.31
C CYS A 82 11.37 6.95 -12.38
N LYS A 83 11.57 7.41 -13.62
CA LYS A 83 10.80 6.94 -14.77
C LYS A 83 11.33 5.57 -15.19
N CYS A 84 10.51 4.54 -15.03
CA CYS A 84 10.82 3.17 -15.47
C CYS A 84 9.61 2.59 -16.23
N GLY A 85 9.42 2.98 -17.49
CA GLY A 85 8.22 2.59 -18.24
C GLY A 85 6.94 3.06 -17.54
N GLU A 86 5.97 2.17 -17.33
CA GLU A 86 4.73 2.46 -16.59
C GLU A 86 4.84 2.20 -15.08
N ALA A 87 5.95 1.62 -14.61
CA ALA A 87 6.13 1.33 -13.19
C ALA A 87 6.19 2.62 -12.36
N VAL A 88 5.59 2.56 -11.17
CA VAL A 88 5.45 3.67 -10.23
C VAL A 88 6.27 3.42 -8.97
N ASN A 89 6.58 4.50 -8.23
CA ASN A 89 7.33 4.45 -6.98
C ASN A 89 8.74 3.82 -7.07
N CYS A 90 9.34 3.76 -8.27
CA CYS A 90 10.70 3.26 -8.44
C CYS A 90 11.72 4.28 -7.94
N ALA A 91 12.74 3.81 -7.22
CA ALA A 91 13.96 4.57 -6.90
C ALA A 91 15.02 4.41 -7.99
N THR A 92 15.17 3.20 -8.53
CA THR A 92 16.02 2.87 -9.70
C THR A 92 15.27 1.91 -10.63
N CYS A 93 15.70 1.83 -11.89
CA CYS A 93 15.17 0.86 -12.86
C CYS A 93 16.13 -0.33 -13.02
N GLU A 94 15.60 -1.48 -13.41
CA GLU A 94 16.45 -2.64 -13.70
C GLU A 94 17.34 -2.41 -14.93
N ALA A 95 18.59 -2.89 -14.86
CA ALA A 95 19.55 -2.74 -15.95
C ALA A 95 19.15 -3.47 -17.23
N SER A 96 18.51 -4.64 -17.11
CA SER A 96 18.10 -5.49 -18.23
C SER A 96 16.74 -5.11 -18.81
N ASN A 97 15.84 -4.52 -17.99
CA ASN A 97 14.54 -4.04 -18.42
C ASN A 97 14.21 -2.73 -17.69
N LYS A 98 14.42 -1.60 -18.37
CA LYS A 98 14.18 -0.27 -17.80
C LYS A 98 12.71 0.04 -17.52
N GLU A 99 11.78 -0.83 -17.90
CA GLU A 99 10.36 -0.70 -17.60
C GLU A 99 9.97 -1.28 -16.22
N LYS A 100 10.94 -1.81 -15.46
CA LYS A 100 10.75 -2.35 -14.11
C LYS A 100 11.55 -1.60 -13.07
N CYS A 101 11.04 -1.56 -11.83
CA CYS A 101 11.80 -1.03 -10.70
C CYS A 101 12.84 -2.06 -10.24
N GLU A 102 14.10 -1.65 -10.06
CA GLU A 102 15.09 -2.46 -9.34
C GLU A 102 14.96 -2.23 -7.83
N THR A 103 14.81 -0.97 -7.43
CA THR A 103 14.59 -0.56 -6.04
C THR A 103 13.40 0.41 -5.95
N CYS A 104 12.81 0.52 -4.75
CA CYS A 104 11.65 1.35 -4.48
C CYS A 104 12.00 2.61 -3.68
N ILE A 105 11.21 3.68 -3.88
CA ILE A 105 11.28 4.86 -3.01
C ILE A 105 10.81 4.51 -1.59
N THR A 106 11.14 5.39 -0.64
CA THR A 106 10.82 5.21 0.78
C THR A 106 9.34 4.91 0.99
N GLY A 107 9.07 3.87 1.77
CA GLY A 107 7.71 3.44 2.12
C GLY A 107 7.13 2.36 1.22
N TYR A 108 7.78 2.05 0.10
CA TYR A 108 7.35 1.02 -0.84
C TYR A 108 8.33 -0.14 -0.91
N LYS A 109 7.84 -1.32 -1.28
CA LYS A 109 8.63 -2.51 -1.64
C LYS A 109 8.01 -3.20 -2.85
N ASN A 110 8.80 -4.05 -3.51
CA ASN A 110 8.36 -4.78 -4.69
C ASN A 110 7.12 -5.62 -4.39
N GLY A 111 6.09 -5.45 -5.22
CA GLY A 111 4.90 -6.28 -5.25
C GLY A 111 5.11 -7.55 -6.07
N ILE A 112 4.00 -8.23 -6.36
CA ILE A 112 3.98 -9.51 -7.09
C ILE A 112 4.27 -9.31 -8.59
N ASP A 113 4.10 -8.09 -9.11
CA ASP A 113 4.23 -7.71 -10.52
C ASP A 113 5.54 -6.95 -10.84
N ASP A 114 6.54 -7.06 -9.96
CA ASP A 114 7.81 -6.30 -10.06
C ASP A 114 7.62 -4.77 -10.08
N THR A 115 6.48 -4.27 -9.57
CA THR A 115 6.23 -2.84 -9.33
C THR A 115 6.35 -2.51 -7.85
N CYS A 116 6.73 -1.27 -7.53
CA CYS A 116 6.77 -0.78 -6.15
C CYS A 116 5.36 -0.39 -5.65
N SER A 117 4.48 -1.38 -5.57
CA SER A 117 3.05 -1.21 -5.27
C SER A 117 2.65 -1.63 -3.85
N THR A 118 3.53 -2.31 -3.12
CA THR A 118 3.26 -2.76 -1.75
C THR A 118 3.96 -1.87 -0.74
N CYS A 119 3.35 -1.67 0.44
CA CYS A 119 3.96 -0.86 1.48
C CYS A 119 5.07 -1.63 2.18
N ASN A 120 6.19 -0.96 2.41
CA ASN A 120 7.27 -1.48 3.22
C ASN A 120 6.84 -1.60 4.69
N ASP A 121 7.59 -2.38 5.46
CA ASP A 121 7.30 -2.56 6.88
C ASP A 121 7.38 -1.20 7.61
N GLY A 122 6.41 -0.96 8.50
CA GLY A 122 6.22 0.35 9.15
C GLY A 122 5.47 1.39 8.31
N TYR A 123 4.88 0.98 7.17
CA TYR A 123 3.99 1.80 6.36
C TYR A 123 2.67 1.09 6.12
N LEU A 124 1.59 1.87 6.05
CA LEU A 124 0.24 1.42 5.78
C LEU A 124 -0.32 2.09 4.52
N MET A 125 -1.04 1.34 3.70
CA MET A 125 -1.68 1.86 2.50
C MET A 125 -2.88 2.74 2.89
N VAL A 126 -2.77 4.05 2.70
CA VAL A 126 -3.83 5.03 2.97
C VAL A 126 -4.11 5.79 1.68
N LYS A 127 -5.32 5.61 1.13
CA LYS A 127 -5.75 6.26 -0.14
C LYS A 127 -4.74 6.04 -1.29
N MET A 128 -4.27 4.81 -1.47
CA MET A 128 -3.29 4.40 -2.50
C MET A 128 -1.86 4.94 -2.29
N ILE A 129 -1.56 5.51 -1.12
CA ILE A 129 -0.22 5.98 -0.77
C ILE A 129 0.26 5.23 0.47
N CYS A 130 1.49 4.71 0.43
CA CYS A 130 2.12 4.13 1.62
C CYS A 130 2.52 5.24 2.59
N THR A 131 1.79 5.32 3.69
CA THR A 131 1.96 6.32 4.74
C THR A 131 2.61 5.68 5.95
N LYS A 132 3.63 6.32 6.50
CA LYS A 132 4.37 5.79 7.65
C LYS A 132 3.42 5.66 8.86
N CYS A 133 3.55 4.56 9.59
CA CYS A 133 2.89 4.39 10.88
C CYS A 133 3.30 5.50 11.87
N GLU A 134 2.51 5.70 12.91
CA GLU A 134 2.90 6.58 14.01
C GLU A 134 4.25 6.17 14.59
N SER A 135 5.00 7.16 15.08
CA SER A 135 6.41 6.98 15.44
C SER A 135 6.69 5.97 16.58
N ASN A 136 5.67 5.66 17.37
CA ASN A 136 5.69 4.65 18.43
C ASN A 136 5.40 3.22 17.93
N CYS A 137 4.85 3.06 16.72
CA CYS A 137 4.67 1.76 16.08
C CYS A 137 5.92 1.38 15.26
N ALA A 138 6.36 0.12 15.35
CA ALA A 138 7.28 -0.45 14.37
C ALA A 138 6.52 -0.92 13.12
N THR A 139 5.33 -1.51 13.30
CA THR A 139 4.38 -1.85 12.25
C THR A 139 2.96 -1.52 12.70
N CYS A 140 2.06 -1.23 11.77
CA CYS A 140 0.67 -0.87 12.05
C CYS A 140 -0.29 -1.49 11.01
N HIS A 141 -1.53 -1.65 11.44
CA HIS A 141 -2.62 -2.28 10.69
C HIS A 141 -3.91 -1.50 10.97
N GLU A 142 -4.81 -1.44 9.98
CA GLU A 142 -6.06 -0.65 9.96
C GLU A 142 -5.90 0.87 9.97
N SER A 143 -5.01 1.41 10.81
CA SER A 143 -4.73 2.85 10.89
C SER A 143 -3.29 3.11 11.33
N LEU A 144 -2.82 4.34 11.15
CA LEU A 144 -1.44 4.72 11.48
C LEU A 144 -1.13 4.61 12.98
N GLU A 145 -2.14 4.78 13.84
CA GLU A 145 -2.03 4.75 15.30
C GLU A 145 -2.18 3.34 15.90
N LYS A 146 -2.72 2.38 15.14
CA LYS A 146 -3.00 1.03 15.61
C LYS A 146 -1.84 0.10 15.28
N CYS A 147 -1.01 -0.13 16.29
CA CYS A 147 0.24 -0.85 16.11
C CYS A 147 0.01 -2.37 16.12
N ASP A 148 0.70 -3.09 15.24
CA ASP A 148 0.88 -4.55 15.36
C ASP A 148 2.10 -4.86 16.22
N THR A 149 3.14 -4.05 16.08
CA THR A 149 4.38 -4.14 16.87
C THR A 149 4.85 -2.76 17.28
N CYS A 150 5.50 -2.68 18.44
CA CYS A 150 6.00 -1.42 18.97
C CYS A 150 7.43 -1.13 18.52
N ALA A 151 7.72 0.16 18.31
CA ALA A 151 9.08 0.63 18.13
C ALA A 151 9.92 0.37 19.38
N ASN A 152 11.24 0.39 19.22
CA ASN A 152 12.16 0.25 20.35
C ASN A 152 11.86 1.27 21.44
N SER A 153 11.91 0.85 22.70
CA SER A 153 11.57 1.66 23.89
C SER A 153 10.08 1.95 24.08
N TYR A 154 9.20 1.24 23.37
CA TYR A 154 7.75 1.25 23.61
C TYR A 154 7.22 -0.16 23.91
N THR A 155 6.06 -0.21 24.55
CA THR A 155 5.35 -1.44 24.90
C THR A 155 3.89 -1.34 24.51
N MET A 156 3.30 -2.45 24.10
CA MET A 156 1.91 -2.49 23.63
C MET A 156 0.94 -2.30 24.81
N SER A 157 -0.08 -1.49 24.60
CA SER A 157 -1.21 -1.35 25.52
C SER A 157 -2.42 -2.18 25.09
N ILE A 158 -3.39 -2.32 25.99
CA ILE A 158 -4.70 -2.90 25.70
C ILE A 158 -5.51 -2.13 24.64
N ASN A 159 -5.09 -0.90 24.30
CA ASN A 159 -5.75 -0.08 23.28
C ASN A 159 -5.14 -0.27 21.88
N GLN A 160 -4.22 -1.23 21.69
CA GLN A 160 -3.45 -1.40 20.45
C GLN A 160 -2.64 -0.14 20.08
N THR A 161 -2.16 0.56 21.10
CA THR A 161 -1.23 1.70 20.99
C THR A 161 0.06 1.34 21.71
N CYS A 162 1.17 1.89 21.25
CA CYS A 162 2.48 1.67 21.87
C CYS A 162 2.80 2.81 22.83
N GLU A 163 2.84 2.48 24.12
CA GLU A 163 3.16 3.41 25.20
C GLU A 163 4.66 3.42 25.46
N LYS A 164 5.20 4.58 25.83
CA LYS A 164 6.63 4.69 26.12
C LYS A 164 6.99 3.80 27.32
N ASN A 165 8.11 3.09 27.24
CA ASN A 165 8.61 2.32 28.35
C ASN A 165 8.89 3.21 29.58
N CYS A 166 8.81 2.61 30.76
CA CYS A 166 9.13 3.29 32.00
C CYS A 166 10.53 3.92 31.97
N SER A 167 10.68 5.07 32.63
CA SER A 167 11.97 5.77 32.76
C SER A 167 13.01 4.95 33.52
N THR A 168 12.56 4.01 34.36
CA THR A 168 13.39 3.08 35.12
C THR A 168 13.11 1.64 34.70
N ALA A 169 14.10 0.77 34.88
CA ALA A 169 13.95 -0.65 34.60
C ALA A 169 12.81 -1.24 35.44
N LEU A 170 11.84 -1.86 34.77
CA LEU A 170 10.69 -2.47 35.40
C LEU A 170 11.14 -3.66 36.27
N VAL A 171 10.62 -3.77 37.48
CA VAL A 171 10.84 -4.91 38.39
C VAL A 171 9.62 -5.83 38.41
N ASN A 172 9.81 -7.07 38.84
CA ASN A 172 8.70 -8.02 38.97
C ASN A 172 7.64 -7.48 39.94
N GLY A 173 6.36 -7.58 39.56
CA GLY A 173 5.23 -7.02 40.32
C GLY A 173 4.88 -5.56 39.97
N ASN A 174 5.57 -4.95 38.99
CA ASN A 174 5.28 -3.59 38.52
C ASN A 174 4.91 -3.53 37.03
N ALA A 175 4.15 -2.50 36.67
CA ALA A 175 3.74 -2.14 35.32
C ALA A 175 4.01 -0.65 35.06
N CYS A 176 4.04 -0.25 33.78
CA CYS A 176 4.15 1.14 33.41
C CYS A 176 2.78 1.81 33.41
N ILE A 177 2.68 2.95 34.09
CA ILE A 177 1.54 3.86 34.01
C ILE A 177 2.09 5.20 33.51
N GLY A 178 1.86 5.49 32.24
CA GLY A 178 2.68 6.48 31.53
C GLY A 178 4.15 6.03 31.54
N THR A 179 5.04 6.90 32.00
CA THR A 179 6.48 6.59 32.11
C THR A 179 6.91 6.14 33.51
N ASP A 180 5.98 6.03 34.45
CA ASP A 180 6.27 5.72 35.85
C ASP A 180 6.00 4.26 36.17
N SER A 181 6.93 3.64 36.90
CA SER A 181 6.81 2.27 37.39
C SER A 181 5.88 2.26 38.62
N SER A 182 4.76 1.55 38.50
CA SER A 182 3.75 1.42 39.55
C SER A 182 3.46 -0.05 39.86
N ALA A 183 3.00 -0.35 41.07
CA ALA A 183 2.57 -1.69 41.42
C ALA A 183 1.46 -2.19 40.48
N CYS A 184 1.49 -3.45 40.10
CA CYS A 184 0.49 -4.02 39.22
C CYS A 184 -0.93 -3.97 39.81
N GLY A 185 -1.93 -3.81 38.94
CA GLY A 185 -3.32 -3.57 39.30
C GLY A 185 -3.62 -2.11 39.66
N SER A 186 -2.63 -1.21 39.63
CA SER A 186 -2.85 0.21 39.91
C SER A 186 -3.79 0.85 38.88
N LYS A 187 -4.58 1.82 39.34
CA LYS A 187 -5.54 2.54 38.49
C LYS A 187 -4.83 3.18 37.30
N GLY A 188 -5.30 2.89 36.09
CA GLY A 188 -4.72 3.43 34.85
C GLY A 188 -3.66 2.53 34.21
N GLN A 189 -3.38 1.36 34.77
CA GLN A 189 -2.56 0.36 34.10
C GLN A 189 -3.23 -0.10 32.79
N ILE A 190 -2.50 0.07 31.69
CA ILE A 190 -2.92 -0.37 30.35
C ILE A 190 -1.87 -1.22 29.65
N THR A 191 -0.69 -1.41 30.25
CA THR A 191 0.41 -2.24 29.75
C THR A 191 0.58 -3.50 30.59
N GLU A 192 1.30 -4.49 30.08
CA GLU A 192 1.58 -5.73 30.83
C GLU A 192 2.34 -5.47 32.13
N CYS A 193 1.95 -6.21 33.16
CA CYS A 193 2.67 -6.34 34.41
C CYS A 193 3.89 -7.25 34.19
N LYS A 194 5.05 -6.86 34.72
CA LYS A 194 6.23 -7.71 34.68
C LYS A 194 6.12 -8.82 35.73
N CYS A 195 5.88 -10.04 35.29
CA CYS A 195 5.81 -11.24 36.12
C CYS A 195 6.83 -12.27 35.62
N ALA A 196 8.12 -11.99 35.84
CA ALA A 196 9.22 -12.69 35.19
C ALA A 196 9.07 -12.68 33.66
N ASN A 197 8.82 -13.84 33.04
CA ASN A 197 8.64 -13.99 31.59
C ASN A 197 7.16 -14.17 31.18
N ALA A 198 6.22 -14.16 32.13
CA ALA A 198 4.81 -14.28 31.81
C ALA A 198 4.32 -13.03 31.07
N LYS A 199 3.40 -13.23 30.13
CA LYS A 199 2.92 -12.22 29.19
C LYS A 199 1.47 -11.87 29.46
N ASN A 200 1.11 -10.64 29.11
CA ASN A 200 -0.27 -10.15 29.14
C ASN A 200 -0.92 -10.20 30.54
N CYS A 201 -0.11 -10.21 31.61
CA CYS A 201 -0.60 -10.20 32.98
C CYS A 201 -1.09 -8.79 33.36
N LEU A 202 -2.24 -8.69 34.04
CA LEU A 202 -2.66 -7.46 34.72
C LEU A 202 -2.00 -7.37 36.11
N ILE A 203 -1.98 -8.48 36.85
CA ILE A 203 -1.26 -8.65 38.13
C ILE A 203 -0.48 -9.96 38.11
N CYS A 204 0.53 -10.10 38.96
CA CYS A 204 1.23 -11.36 39.16
C CYS A 204 0.60 -12.22 40.26
N ASN A 205 1.01 -13.49 40.32
CA ASN A 205 0.84 -14.32 41.51
C ASN A 205 1.72 -13.83 42.68
N ASP A 206 1.54 -14.43 43.87
CA ASP A 206 2.26 -14.03 45.09
C ASP A 206 3.79 -14.12 44.98
N SER A 207 4.31 -14.97 44.08
CA SER A 207 5.75 -15.12 43.83
C SER A 207 6.30 -14.20 42.73
N ASN A 208 5.44 -13.41 42.07
CA ASN A 208 5.74 -12.59 40.90
C ASN A 208 6.39 -13.35 39.71
N THR A 209 6.04 -14.63 39.52
CA THR A 209 6.62 -15.51 38.49
C THR A 209 5.65 -15.88 37.38
N THR A 210 4.34 -15.83 37.65
CA THR A 210 3.25 -16.12 36.69
C THR A 210 2.17 -15.06 36.81
N CYS A 211 1.17 -15.09 35.91
CA CYS A 211 0.05 -14.16 36.01
C CYS A 211 -0.86 -14.56 37.18
N GLY A 212 -1.35 -13.57 37.93
CA GLY A 212 -2.46 -13.73 38.87
C GLY A 212 -3.82 -13.32 38.28
N SER A 213 -3.79 -12.47 37.25
CA SER A 213 -4.93 -12.17 36.37
C SER A 213 -4.43 -11.61 35.05
N CYS A 214 -5.29 -11.56 34.04
CA CYS A 214 -4.94 -11.09 32.71
C CYS A 214 -5.37 -9.64 32.44
N LEU A 215 -4.67 -8.99 31.53
CA LEU A 215 -5.17 -7.77 30.90
C LEU A 215 -6.53 -8.05 30.21
N PRO A 216 -7.39 -7.02 30.07
CA PRO A 216 -8.64 -7.13 29.31
C PRO A 216 -8.44 -7.80 27.93
N GLY A 217 -9.32 -8.74 27.59
CA GLY A 217 -9.29 -9.45 26.30
C GLY A 217 -8.58 -10.81 26.31
N TYR A 218 -8.04 -11.25 27.45
CA TYR A 218 -7.35 -12.54 27.57
C TYR A 218 -7.99 -13.44 28.61
N LYS A 219 -8.05 -14.74 28.30
CA LYS A 219 -8.53 -15.79 29.20
C LYS A 219 -7.43 -16.13 30.20
N PHE A 220 -7.79 -16.14 31.49
CA PHE A 220 -6.94 -16.63 32.56
C PHE A 220 -7.09 -18.15 32.69
N GLU A 221 -6.06 -18.91 32.29
CA GLU A 221 -6.03 -20.37 32.37
C GLU A 221 -4.68 -20.83 32.89
N SER A 222 -4.66 -21.58 34.00
CA SER A 222 -3.43 -22.16 34.57
C SER A 222 -2.29 -21.12 34.75
N ASP A 223 -2.61 -19.99 35.37
CA ASP A 223 -1.70 -18.86 35.65
C ASP A 223 -1.11 -18.18 34.40
N LYS A 224 -1.77 -18.32 33.25
CA LYS A 224 -1.34 -17.79 31.94
C LYS A 224 -2.44 -17.02 31.23
N CYS A 225 -2.00 -16.12 30.34
CA CYS A 225 -2.83 -15.22 29.53
C CYS A 225 -2.47 -15.34 28.04
N GLU A 226 -2.54 -16.56 27.50
CA GLU A 226 -2.08 -16.89 26.14
C GLU A 226 -3.22 -16.92 25.10
N LYS A 227 -4.47 -17.01 25.54
CA LYS A 227 -5.66 -17.12 24.69
C LYS A 227 -6.54 -15.88 24.80
N CYS A 228 -7.16 -15.49 23.70
CA CYS A 228 -8.11 -14.38 23.69
C CYS A 228 -9.47 -14.78 24.26
N GLU A 229 -10.15 -13.84 24.91
CA GLU A 229 -11.56 -13.94 25.29
C GLU A 229 -12.46 -14.02 24.06
N ASP A 230 -13.69 -14.52 24.24
CA ASP A 230 -14.64 -14.61 23.14
C ASP A 230 -14.99 -13.20 22.64
N GLY A 231 -14.93 -13.01 21.32
CA GLY A 231 -15.12 -11.70 20.70
C GLY A 231 -13.85 -10.85 20.59
N TYR A 232 -12.69 -11.35 21.01
CA TYR A 232 -11.38 -10.73 20.77
C TYR A 232 -10.61 -11.49 19.67
N SER A 233 -9.75 -10.78 18.93
CA SER A 233 -8.91 -11.31 17.87
C SER A 233 -7.43 -11.14 18.20
N LYS A 234 -6.63 -12.14 17.83
CA LYS A 234 -5.20 -12.17 18.10
C LYS A 234 -4.44 -11.36 17.04
N THR A 235 -3.63 -10.41 17.48
CA THR A 235 -2.68 -9.62 16.67
C THR A 235 -1.30 -9.76 17.29
N GLY A 236 -0.40 -10.51 16.65
CA GLY A 236 0.85 -10.92 17.28
C GLY A 236 0.59 -11.73 18.56
N ASP A 237 1.15 -11.28 19.68
CA ASP A 237 0.89 -11.88 21.02
C ASP A 237 -0.28 -11.23 21.77
N PHE A 238 -0.97 -10.27 21.13
CA PHE A 238 -1.98 -9.46 21.77
C PHE A 238 -3.42 -9.79 21.37
N CYS A 239 -4.37 -9.54 22.27
CA CYS A 239 -5.80 -9.78 22.03
C CYS A 239 -6.55 -8.44 22.04
N PHE A 240 -7.14 -8.07 20.90
CA PHE A 240 -7.87 -6.83 20.73
C PHE A 240 -9.31 -7.08 20.28
N ILE A 241 -10.21 -6.14 20.56
CA ILE A 241 -11.58 -6.20 20.04
C ILE A 241 -11.50 -5.93 18.53
N PRO A 242 -11.94 -6.86 17.66
CA PRO A 242 -12.03 -6.60 16.23
C PRO A 242 -13.07 -5.50 16.02
N ARG A 243 -12.65 -4.39 15.42
CA ARG A 243 -13.59 -3.33 15.06
C ARG A 243 -14.35 -3.79 13.82
N LYS A 244 -15.68 -3.68 13.84
CA LYS A 244 -16.45 -3.80 12.61
C LYS A 244 -15.97 -2.70 11.68
N GLU A 245 -15.26 -3.07 10.63
CA GLU A 245 -15.05 -2.16 9.51
C GLU A 245 -16.42 -1.66 9.06
N ALA A 246 -16.61 -0.34 9.02
CA ALA A 246 -17.70 0.26 8.30
C ALA A 246 -17.44 0.04 6.80
N GLY A 247 -17.69 -1.17 6.30
CA GLY A 247 -17.44 -1.48 4.89
C GLY A 247 -17.42 -2.95 4.50
N ASN A 248 -17.10 -3.88 5.40
CA ASN A 248 -17.04 -5.30 5.02
C ASN A 248 -18.19 -6.10 5.63
N LEU A 249 -19.12 -6.50 4.75
CA LEU A 249 -20.03 -7.60 5.00
C LEU A 249 -19.19 -8.82 5.36
N SER A 250 -19.25 -9.20 6.64
CA SER A 250 -18.71 -10.44 7.16
C SER A 250 -19.05 -11.61 6.21
N GLY A 251 -18.01 -12.32 5.77
CA GLY A 251 -18.09 -13.55 4.97
C GLY A 251 -18.83 -14.71 5.62
N GLY A 252 -19.57 -14.49 6.71
CA GLY A 252 -20.51 -15.42 7.33
C GLY A 252 -21.92 -15.41 6.74
N ALA A 253 -22.21 -14.59 5.72
CA ALA A 253 -23.50 -14.56 5.02
C ALA A 253 -23.50 -15.25 3.64
N VAL A 254 -22.40 -15.90 3.23
CA VAL A 254 -22.24 -16.55 1.92
C VAL A 254 -22.39 -18.07 2.02
N THR A 255 -23.38 -18.54 2.79
CA THR A 255 -23.77 -19.96 2.78
C THR A 255 -25.27 -20.18 2.55
N GLY A 256 -26.03 -19.12 2.21
CA GLY A 256 -27.48 -19.18 2.08
C GLY A 256 -28.11 -18.70 0.77
N ILE A 257 -27.35 -18.14 -0.19
CA ILE A 257 -27.94 -17.55 -1.40
C ILE A 257 -27.16 -17.95 -2.66
N VAL A 258 -27.24 -19.23 -3.02
CA VAL A 258 -26.96 -19.71 -4.39
C VAL A 258 -28.23 -20.29 -5.05
N ILE A 259 -29.39 -20.28 -4.37
CA ILE A 259 -30.60 -20.93 -4.88
C ILE A 259 -31.59 -19.95 -5.56
N SER A 260 -31.48 -18.63 -5.39
CA SER A 260 -32.45 -17.69 -5.99
C SER A 260 -32.15 -17.24 -7.43
N VAL A 261 -30.91 -17.37 -7.92
CA VAL A 261 -30.58 -17.02 -9.32
C VAL A 261 -30.96 -18.15 -10.30
N LEU A 262 -30.97 -19.41 -9.86
CA LEU A 262 -31.40 -20.53 -10.71
C LEU A 262 -32.93 -20.58 -10.93
N VAL A 263 -33.73 -20.04 -10.00
CA VAL A 263 -35.20 -20.00 -10.16
C VAL A 263 -35.64 -18.91 -11.15
N VAL A 264 -34.90 -17.80 -11.28
CA VAL A 264 -35.22 -16.74 -12.25
C VAL A 264 -34.87 -17.16 -13.68
N VAL A 265 -33.78 -17.92 -13.89
CA VAL A 265 -33.44 -18.43 -15.24
C VAL A 265 -34.41 -19.53 -15.68
N GLY A 266 -34.92 -20.36 -14.75
CA GLY A 266 -35.94 -21.38 -15.05
C GLY A 266 -37.31 -20.80 -15.43
N ALA A 267 -37.72 -19.69 -14.82
CA ALA A 267 -39.01 -19.06 -15.10
C ALA A 267 -39.02 -18.31 -16.45
N VAL A 268 -37.90 -17.67 -16.84
CA VAL A 268 -37.79 -16.95 -18.11
C VAL A 268 -37.61 -17.94 -19.29
N GLY A 269 -36.87 -19.03 -19.10
CA GLY A 269 -36.69 -20.07 -20.11
C GLY A 269 -37.95 -20.90 -20.40
N GLY A 270 -38.70 -21.29 -19.35
CA GLY A 270 -39.93 -22.08 -19.51
C GLY A 270 -41.10 -21.31 -20.13
N GLY A 271 -41.22 -20.01 -19.84
CA GLY A 271 -42.28 -19.15 -20.37
C GLY A 271 -42.18 -18.92 -21.89
N LEU A 272 -40.96 -18.75 -22.41
CA LEU A 272 -40.72 -18.56 -23.84
C LEU A 272 -41.03 -19.83 -24.65
N ALA A 273 -40.65 -21.00 -24.14
CA ALA A 273 -40.94 -22.28 -24.80
C ALA A 273 -42.46 -22.56 -24.91
N TYR A 274 -43.23 -22.28 -23.85
CA TYR A 274 -44.69 -22.44 -23.88
C TYR A 274 -45.37 -21.48 -24.85
N TYR A 275 -44.87 -20.24 -24.97
CA TYR A 275 -45.42 -19.23 -25.88
C TYR A 275 -45.23 -19.61 -27.36
N PHE A 276 -44.08 -20.17 -27.75
CA PHE A 276 -43.83 -20.59 -29.13
C PHE A 276 -44.61 -21.86 -29.51
N ILE A 277 -44.80 -22.81 -28.59
CA ILE A 277 -45.57 -24.04 -28.86
C ILE A 277 -47.06 -23.73 -29.07
N LYS A 278 -47.63 -22.73 -28.38
CA LYS A 278 -49.05 -22.35 -28.56
C LYS A 278 -49.31 -21.59 -29.86
N LYS A 279 -48.32 -20.89 -30.41
CA LYS A 279 -48.45 -20.15 -31.68
C LYS A 279 -48.34 -21.05 -32.93
N GLY A 280 -47.78 -22.25 -32.79
CA GLY A 280 -47.69 -23.25 -33.87
C GLY A 280 -48.94 -24.13 -34.07
N LYS A 281 -50.02 -23.89 -33.32
CA LYS A 281 -51.30 -24.62 -33.45
C LYS A 281 -52.51 -23.72 -33.78
N LYS A 282 -52.28 -22.61 -34.49
CA LYS A 282 -53.33 -21.85 -35.18
C LYS A 282 -52.95 -21.68 -36.64
#